data_AF-A0A169XD61-F1
#
_entry.id   AF-A0A169XD61-F1
#
_cell.length_a   1.000
_cell.length_b   1.000
_cell.length_c   1.000
_cell.angle_alpha   90.00
_cell.angle_beta   90.00
_cell.angle_gamma   90.00
#
_symmetry.space_group_name_H-M   'P 1'
#
loop_
_entity.id
_entity.type
_entity.pdbx_description
1 polymer ?
#
loop_
_entity_poly.entity_id
_entity_poly.type
_entity_poly.pdbx_seq_one_letter_code
_entity_poly.pdbx_strand_id
1 'polypeptide(L)'
;MVRWILSFLRDRSTTLVLQEGSMGTHPVATGIPQGSPLSERVESSKRVLLDEHLTGEIQIAQCRKRAAQLIAALRSIAGMTWGVSTLHLRRMWTAVLLPQISFACSAWYTQGAYGSKPFEDRANSAFRSMQRQVLQYIAGAFRTTAGPALEVCLFVPPAPIAIQRLAEEACLRIHASPLRSTLARRSDEGRRYGLISPLKRLETHLKFKGIEVNRLELIRPFAVPPWWQPPQTRIAPDKDTAIKEHDLILRATPLYGPNSAVAYTDGSKTENGGVGASAVTSRGNATARLNDQDTVYAAELKGILLALSQIKDDLVRELAATSRAPARTMTIFTDNQAAIQACAHPRRSSGQ
;
A
#
# COMPACT_ATOMS: atom_id res chain seq x y z
N MET A 1 -2.92 25.65 3.70
CA MET A 1 -2.19 24.38 3.60
C MET A 1 -2.04 23.66 4.95
N VAL A 2 -1.49 24.28 6.00
CA VAL A 2 -1.49 23.72 7.38
C VAL A 2 -2.91 23.40 7.88
N ARG A 3 -3.90 24.27 7.66
CA ARG A 3 -5.32 24.01 7.99
C ARG A 3 -5.98 22.86 7.21
N TRP A 4 -5.47 22.51 6.02
CA TRP A 4 -6.00 21.44 5.16
C TRP A 4 -5.33 20.08 5.46
N ILE A 5 -4.05 20.10 5.83
CA ILE A 5 -3.35 18.94 6.41
C ILE A 5 -3.92 18.61 7.79
N LEU A 6 -4.26 19.64 8.59
CA LEU A 6 -4.97 19.45 9.85
C LEU A 6 -6.36 18.84 9.64
N SER A 7 -7.10 19.15 8.58
CA SER A 7 -8.41 18.51 8.34
C SER A 7 -8.30 17.04 7.89
N PHE A 8 -7.16 16.63 7.33
CA PHE A 8 -6.91 15.22 6.94
C PHE A 8 -6.33 14.36 8.07
N LEU A 9 -5.61 14.98 9.02
CA LEU A 9 -4.91 14.34 10.14
C LEU A 9 -5.52 14.60 11.52
N ARG A 10 -6.52 15.49 11.65
CA ARG A 10 -7.31 15.65 12.87
C ARG A 10 -8.66 14.95 12.75
N ASP A 11 -9.23 14.65 13.91
CA ASP A 11 -10.56 14.07 14.11
C ASP A 11 -10.79 12.65 13.55
N ARG A 12 -9.72 11.98 13.11
CA ARG A 12 -9.76 10.54 12.88
C ARG A 12 -9.65 9.82 14.21
N SER A 13 -10.82 9.46 14.71
CA SER A 13 -10.95 8.66 15.90
C SER A 13 -11.38 7.24 15.56
N THR A 14 -10.65 6.27 16.11
CA THR A 14 -11.18 4.93 16.27
C THR A 14 -11.70 4.85 17.69
N THR A 15 -13.00 4.59 17.81
CA THR A 15 -13.59 4.17 19.07
C THR A 15 -13.55 2.66 19.09
N LEU A 16 -12.75 2.09 19.99
CA LEU A 16 -12.87 0.68 20.35
C LEU A 16 -14.00 0.58 21.37
N VAL A 17 -15.03 -0.19 21.03
CA VAL A 17 -16.16 -0.44 21.93
C VAL A 17 -16.08 -1.89 22.35
N LEU A 18 -15.91 -2.08 23.66
CA LEU A 18 -16.01 -3.37 24.34
C LEU A 18 -17.40 -3.46 24.98
N GLN A 19 -17.83 -4.66 25.37
CA GLN A 19 -19.12 -4.85 26.05
C GLN A 19 -19.22 -4.07 27.37
N GLU A 20 -18.09 -3.84 28.02
CA GLU A 20 -17.96 -3.12 29.30
C GLU A 20 -17.96 -1.59 29.13
N GLY A 21 -17.92 -1.08 27.90
CA GLY A 21 -17.89 0.35 27.61
C GLY A 21 -17.02 0.71 26.41
N SER A 22 -17.10 1.96 25.96
CA SER A 22 -16.16 2.49 24.97
C SER A 22 -14.82 2.79 25.64
N MET A 23 -13.70 2.30 25.09
CA MET A 23 -12.34 2.67 25.55
C MET A 23 -11.98 4.14 25.25
N GLY A 24 -12.96 4.96 24.87
CA GLY A 24 -12.79 6.32 24.41
C GLY A 24 -12.43 6.39 22.93
N THR A 25 -12.29 7.63 22.49
CA THR A 25 -12.02 8.02 21.11
C THR A 25 -10.50 8.15 20.98
N HIS A 26 -9.84 7.19 20.34
CA HIS A 26 -8.39 7.22 20.18
C HIS A 26 -7.99 7.93 18.88
N PRO A 27 -7.10 8.94 18.93
CA PRO A 27 -6.59 9.60 17.73
C PRO A 27 -5.73 8.63 16.91
N VAL A 28 -6.07 8.47 15.63
CA VAL A 28 -5.33 7.61 14.69
C VAL A 28 -4.37 8.48 13.87
N ALA A 29 -3.08 8.41 14.18
CA ALA A 29 -2.03 9.16 13.48
C ALA A 29 -1.58 8.51 12.16
N THR A 30 -1.97 7.25 11.91
CA THR A 30 -1.56 6.47 10.73
C THR A 30 -2.76 6.11 9.86
N GLY A 31 -3.03 6.95 8.86
CA GLY A 31 -3.97 6.58 7.79
C GLY A 31 -3.30 5.61 6.82
N ILE A 32 -3.85 4.41 6.64
CA ILE A 32 -3.67 3.68 5.38
C ILE A 32 -4.67 4.33 4.40
N PRO A 33 -4.21 5.05 3.37
CA PRO A 33 -5.11 5.48 2.31
C PRO A 33 -5.53 4.23 1.53
N GLN A 34 -6.71 3.70 1.82
CA GLN A 34 -7.40 2.90 0.81
C GLN A 34 -7.81 3.87 -0.29
N GLY A 35 -7.21 3.70 -1.47
CA GLY A 35 -7.35 4.57 -2.63
C GLY A 35 -8.74 4.54 -3.24
N SER A 36 -9.70 5.20 -2.59
CA SER A 36 -10.95 5.63 -3.21
C SER A 36 -11.04 7.15 -3.09
N PRO A 37 -11.08 7.91 -4.20
CA PRO A 37 -11.61 9.26 -4.17
C PRO A 37 -13.13 9.15 -3.98
N LEU A 38 -13.74 10.11 -3.28
CA LEU A 38 -15.18 10.29 -3.02
C LEU A 38 -15.69 9.69 -1.69
N SER A 39 -15.75 10.53 -0.66
CA SER A 39 -17.01 10.97 -0.01
C SER A 39 -16.66 11.76 1.26
N GLU A 40 -16.65 13.09 1.17
CA GLU A 40 -16.90 13.95 2.33
C GLU A 40 -18.36 13.78 2.75
N ARG A 41 -18.63 13.73 4.05
CA ARG A 41 -19.89 13.33 4.74
C ARG A 41 -20.08 11.81 4.87
N VAL A 42 -19.61 11.24 5.98
CA VAL A 42 -20.44 10.81 7.11
C VAL A 42 -19.50 10.57 8.30
N GLU A 43 -19.68 11.34 9.38
CA GLU A 43 -19.17 11.10 10.74
C GLU A 43 -19.75 9.81 11.35
N SER A 44 -19.52 8.67 10.72
CA SER A 44 -19.73 7.36 11.34
C SER A 44 -18.42 6.61 11.25
N SER A 45 -17.58 6.83 12.26
CA SER A 45 -16.31 6.15 12.46
C SER A 45 -16.44 4.68 12.09
N LYS A 46 -15.51 4.15 11.29
CA LYS A 46 -15.36 2.70 11.08
C LYS A 46 -14.98 2.07 12.43
N ARG A 47 -15.98 1.77 13.27
CA ARG A 47 -15.80 1.11 14.57
C ARG A 47 -15.68 -0.39 14.37
N VAL A 48 -14.78 -0.99 15.14
CA VAL A 48 -14.66 -2.44 15.30
C VAL A 48 -15.26 -2.77 16.66
N LEU A 49 -16.25 -3.66 16.67
CA LEU A 49 -16.85 -4.13 17.90
C LEU A 49 -16.15 -5.43 18.30
N LEU A 50 -15.61 -5.45 19.52
CA LEU A 50 -14.94 -6.62 20.07
C LEU A 50 -15.75 -7.09 21.28
N ASP A 51 -16.06 -8.39 21.30
CA ASP A 51 -16.64 -9.06 22.46
C ASP A 51 -15.53 -9.56 23.40
N GLU A 52 -15.88 -9.83 24.66
CA GLU A 52 -14.96 -10.26 25.72
C GLU A 52 -14.13 -11.49 25.31
N HIS A 53 -14.74 -12.41 24.57
CA HIS A 53 -14.12 -13.65 24.11
C HIS A 53 -13.48 -13.54 22.71
N LEU A 54 -13.49 -12.35 22.10
CA LEU A 54 -12.98 -12.08 20.76
C LEU A 54 -13.51 -13.06 19.69
N THR A 55 -14.76 -13.47 19.83
CA THR A 55 -15.47 -14.36 18.90
C THR A 55 -15.76 -13.68 17.56
N GLY A 56 -15.87 -12.35 17.56
CA GLY A 56 -16.20 -11.54 16.39
C GLY A 56 -17.70 -11.52 16.08
N GLU A 57 -18.55 -12.12 16.91
CA GLU A 57 -19.99 -12.26 16.63
C GLU A 57 -20.72 -10.91 16.54
N ILE A 58 -20.38 -9.99 17.43
CA ILE A 58 -20.94 -8.64 17.44
C ILE A 58 -20.61 -7.92 16.11
N GLN A 59 -19.37 -8.07 15.65
CA GLN A 59 -18.93 -7.49 14.38
C GLN A 59 -19.65 -8.13 13.19
N ILE A 60 -19.84 -9.45 13.20
CA ILE A 60 -20.56 -10.18 12.14
C ILE A 60 -22.03 -9.73 12.06
N ALA A 61 -22.69 -9.53 13.21
CA ALA A 61 -24.05 -9.01 13.27
C ALA A 61 -24.14 -7.60 12.64
N GLN A 62 -23.16 -6.74 12.93
CA GLN A 62 -23.08 -5.41 12.32
C GLN A 62 -22.82 -5.47 10.81
N CYS A 63 -21.97 -6.39 10.35
CA CYS A 63 -21.74 -6.63 8.93
C CYS A 63 -23.02 -7.06 8.21
N ARG A 64 -23.83 -7.93 8.82
CA ARG A 64 -25.15 -8.33 8.29
C ARG A 64 -26.09 -7.14 8.15
N LYS A 65 -26.14 -6.25 9.14
CA LYS A 65 -26.94 -5.02 9.09
C LYS A 65 -26.50 -4.11 7.94
N ARG A 66 -25.19 -3.91 7.74
CA ARG A 66 -24.64 -3.14 6.61
C ARG A 66 -24.94 -3.78 5.26
N ALA A 67 -24.80 -5.10 5.15
CA ALA A 67 -25.14 -5.83 3.93
C ALA A 67 -26.63 -5.68 3.58
N ALA A 68 -27.53 -5.80 4.57
CA ALA A 68 -28.96 -5.60 4.38
C ALA A 68 -29.30 -4.18 3.92
N GLN A 69 -28.66 -3.16 4.51
CA GLN A 69 -28.82 -1.76 4.09
C GLN A 69 -28.38 -1.55 2.65
N LEU A 70 -27.23 -2.11 2.24
CA LEU A 70 -26.79 -2.00 0.86
C LEU A 70 -27.73 -2.75 -0.09
N ILE A 71 -28.18 -3.95 0.25
CA ILE A 71 -29.14 -4.70 -0.58
C ILE A 71 -30.42 -3.88 -0.78
N ALA A 72 -30.93 -3.22 0.27
CA ALA A 72 -32.08 -2.33 0.16
C ALA A 72 -31.82 -1.13 -0.77
N ALA A 73 -30.63 -0.51 -0.68
CA ALA A 73 -30.24 0.57 -1.58
C ALA A 73 -30.04 0.12 -3.03
N LEU A 74 -29.45 -1.07 -3.25
CA LEU A 74 -29.30 -1.63 -4.59
C LEU A 74 -30.66 -1.92 -5.23
N ARG A 75 -31.65 -2.34 -4.43
CA ARG A 75 -33.05 -2.53 -4.84
C ARG A 75 -33.78 -1.25 -5.21
N SER A 76 -33.33 -0.09 -4.74
CA SER A 76 -33.98 1.19 -5.09
C SER A 76 -33.42 1.82 -6.37
N ILE A 77 -32.19 1.48 -6.76
CA ILE A 77 -31.50 2.11 -7.91
C ILE A 77 -31.43 1.22 -9.17
N ALA A 78 -31.83 -0.04 -9.05
CA ALA A 78 -31.86 -0.99 -10.15
C ALA A 78 -33.01 -1.97 -9.97
N GLY A 79 -33.43 -2.59 -11.07
CA GLY A 79 -34.27 -3.77 -11.11
C GLY A 79 -33.71 -4.77 -12.11
N MET A 80 -34.42 -5.88 -12.33
CA MET A 80 -33.96 -6.91 -13.28
C MET A 80 -33.93 -6.41 -14.74
N THR A 81 -34.75 -5.41 -15.07
CA THR A 81 -34.94 -4.90 -16.44
C THR A 81 -34.60 -3.41 -16.60
N TRP A 82 -34.20 -2.72 -15.52
CA TRP A 82 -33.98 -1.28 -15.55
C TRP A 82 -32.91 -0.83 -14.55
N GLY A 83 -32.36 0.36 -14.77
CA GLY A 83 -31.38 0.98 -13.88
C GLY A 83 -29.94 0.55 -14.17
N VAL A 84 -29.17 0.34 -13.11
CA VAL A 84 -27.71 0.16 -13.16
C VAL A 84 -27.31 -1.21 -13.73
N SER A 85 -26.38 -1.23 -14.69
CA SER A 85 -25.86 -2.48 -15.29
C SER A 85 -25.25 -3.44 -14.25
N THR A 86 -25.29 -4.75 -14.52
CA THR A 86 -24.67 -5.81 -13.70
C THR A 86 -23.20 -5.54 -13.35
N LEU A 87 -22.41 -5.00 -14.29
CA LEU A 87 -21.00 -4.68 -14.05
C LEU A 87 -20.81 -3.63 -12.94
N HIS A 88 -21.64 -2.59 -12.96
CA HIS A 88 -21.62 -1.53 -11.95
C HIS A 88 -22.15 -2.02 -10.60
N LEU A 89 -23.20 -2.85 -10.58
CA LEU A 89 -23.70 -3.47 -9.34
C LEU A 89 -22.65 -4.41 -8.72
N ARG A 90 -21.92 -5.18 -9.55
CA ARG A 90 -20.77 -5.97 -9.09
C ARG A 90 -19.68 -5.09 -8.48
N ARG A 91 -19.38 -3.94 -9.09
CA ARG A 91 -18.43 -2.96 -8.52
C ARG A 91 -18.88 -2.47 -7.15
N MET A 92 -20.19 -2.29 -6.91
CA MET A 92 -20.70 -1.92 -5.58
C MET A 92 -20.40 -3.00 -4.52
N TRP A 93 -20.53 -4.29 -4.87
CA TRP A 93 -20.09 -5.36 -3.97
C TRP A 93 -18.59 -5.28 -3.69
N THR A 94 -17.76 -5.27 -4.72
CA THR A 94 -16.30 -5.41 -4.58
C THR A 94 -15.61 -4.17 -4.02
N ALA A 95 -16.08 -2.97 -4.40
CA ALA A 95 -15.43 -1.70 -4.05
C ALA A 95 -16.07 -0.98 -2.86
N VAL A 96 -17.32 -1.30 -2.51
CA VAL A 96 -18.04 -0.64 -1.42
C VAL A 96 -18.33 -1.61 -0.27
N LEU A 97 -19.12 -2.66 -0.50
CA LEU A 97 -19.57 -3.50 0.61
C LEU A 97 -18.44 -4.32 1.21
N LEU A 98 -17.72 -5.05 0.36
CA LEU A 98 -16.68 -5.97 0.80
C LEU A 98 -15.65 -5.24 1.69
N PRO A 99 -15.07 -4.08 1.30
CA PRO A 99 -14.17 -3.32 2.17
C PRO A 99 -14.80 -2.82 3.48
N GLN A 100 -16.12 -2.56 3.50
CA GLN A 100 -16.82 -2.12 4.72
C GLN A 100 -17.07 -3.26 5.71
N ILE A 101 -17.43 -4.45 5.22
CA ILE A 101 -17.71 -5.61 6.06
C ILE A 101 -16.43 -6.39 6.44
N SER A 102 -15.37 -6.28 5.64
CA SER A 102 -14.05 -6.88 5.92
C SER A 102 -13.13 -5.92 6.67
N PHE A 103 -13.60 -4.72 7.03
CA PHE A 103 -12.80 -3.73 7.73
C PHE A 103 -12.23 -4.30 9.02
N ALA A 104 -10.92 -4.16 9.21
CA ALA A 104 -10.16 -4.68 10.35
C ALA A 104 -10.37 -6.19 10.61
N CYS A 105 -10.63 -7.00 9.57
CA CYS A 105 -10.76 -8.45 9.69
C CYS A 105 -9.57 -9.10 10.42
N SER A 106 -8.35 -8.54 10.33
CA SER A 106 -7.19 -9.00 11.10
C SER A 106 -7.35 -8.95 12.62
N ALA A 107 -8.35 -8.24 13.14
CA ALA A 107 -8.62 -8.10 14.59
C ALA A 107 -9.74 -9.01 15.08
N TRP A 108 -10.79 -9.25 14.28
CA TRP A 108 -12.00 -9.96 14.73
C TRP A 108 -12.30 -11.25 13.94
N TYR A 109 -11.72 -11.44 12.76
CA TYR A 109 -11.85 -12.68 12.00
C TYR A 109 -10.82 -13.68 12.53
N THR A 110 -11.26 -14.54 13.45
CA THR A 110 -10.39 -15.51 14.12
C THR A 110 -10.23 -16.77 13.28
N GLN A 111 -8.99 -17.17 13.03
CA GLN A 111 -8.63 -18.38 12.28
C GLN A 111 -7.47 -19.12 12.93
N GLY A 112 -7.33 -20.41 12.63
CA GLY A 112 -6.07 -21.16 12.77
C GLY A 112 -5.59 -21.45 14.20
N ALA A 113 -6.39 -21.16 15.22
CA ALA A 113 -6.10 -21.53 16.62
C ALA A 113 -6.93 -22.73 17.06
N TYR A 114 -6.37 -23.55 17.96
CA TYR A 114 -7.10 -24.64 18.61
C TYR A 114 -8.38 -24.08 19.27
N GLY A 115 -9.53 -24.69 19.00
CA GLY A 115 -10.84 -24.22 19.48
C GLY A 115 -11.44 -23.02 18.72
N SER A 116 -10.77 -22.45 17.72
CA SER A 116 -11.31 -21.30 16.95
C SER A 116 -12.23 -21.68 15.78
N LYS A 117 -12.22 -22.95 15.39
CA LYS A 117 -12.96 -23.49 14.24
C LYS A 117 -14.47 -23.15 14.25
N PRO A 118 -15.19 -23.27 15.39
CA PRO A 118 -16.61 -22.90 15.43
C PRO A 118 -16.86 -21.42 15.12
N PHE A 119 -16.00 -20.52 15.58
CA PHE A 119 -16.14 -19.07 15.33
C PHE A 119 -15.83 -18.76 13.86
N GLU A 120 -14.78 -19.37 13.31
CA GLU A 120 -14.43 -19.26 11.90
C GLU A 120 -15.57 -19.74 11.00
N ASP A 121 -16.16 -20.90 11.30
CA ASP A 121 -17.26 -21.46 10.49
C ASP A 121 -18.52 -20.61 10.57
N ARG A 122 -18.82 -20.02 11.74
CA ARG A 122 -19.92 -19.04 11.89
C ARG A 122 -19.68 -17.78 11.05
N ALA A 123 -18.47 -17.23 11.08
CA ALA A 123 -18.08 -16.10 10.24
C ALA A 123 -18.21 -16.46 8.76
N ASN A 124 -17.63 -17.57 8.33
CA ASN A 124 -17.68 -18.04 6.95
C ASN A 124 -19.12 -18.26 6.45
N SER A 125 -19.97 -18.86 7.28
CA SER A 125 -21.40 -19.04 6.97
C SER A 125 -22.13 -17.71 6.81
N ALA A 126 -21.87 -16.74 7.70
CA ALA A 126 -22.44 -15.41 7.59
C ALA A 126 -22.00 -14.68 6.30
N PHE A 127 -20.71 -14.73 5.98
CA PHE A 127 -20.16 -14.11 4.77
C PHE A 127 -20.69 -14.75 3.49
N ARG A 128 -20.77 -16.08 3.44
CA ARG A 128 -21.41 -16.81 2.32
C ARG A 128 -22.86 -16.38 2.12
N SER A 129 -23.62 -16.28 3.21
CA SER A 129 -25.02 -15.87 3.16
C SER A 129 -25.18 -14.44 2.63
N MET A 130 -24.42 -13.48 3.17
CA MET A 130 -24.43 -12.09 2.71
C MET A 130 -24.05 -11.98 1.23
N GLN A 131 -22.94 -12.61 0.83
CA GLN A 131 -22.47 -12.59 -0.56
C GLN A 131 -23.54 -13.20 -1.48
N ARG A 132 -24.08 -14.39 -1.15
CA ARG A 132 -25.12 -15.03 -1.96
C ARG A 132 -26.32 -14.12 -2.19
N GLN A 133 -26.84 -13.46 -1.15
CA GLN A 133 -27.99 -12.57 -1.28
C GLN A 133 -27.70 -11.38 -2.22
N VAL A 134 -26.51 -10.79 -2.11
CA VAL A 134 -26.08 -9.69 -2.98
C VAL A 134 -25.91 -10.18 -4.42
N LEU A 135 -25.21 -11.30 -4.63
CA LEU A 135 -24.95 -11.84 -5.96
C LEU A 135 -26.24 -12.31 -6.67
N GLN A 136 -27.20 -12.88 -5.94
CA GLN A 136 -28.53 -13.23 -6.46
C GLN A 136 -29.22 -12.00 -7.02
N TYR A 137 -29.16 -10.89 -6.28
CA TYR A 137 -29.74 -9.63 -6.72
C TYR A 137 -29.02 -9.08 -7.97
N ILE A 138 -27.69 -9.06 -7.96
CA ILE A 138 -26.87 -8.58 -9.09
C ILE A 138 -27.14 -9.38 -10.38
N ALA A 139 -27.24 -10.70 -10.26
CA ALA A 139 -27.48 -11.58 -11.39
C ALA A 139 -28.96 -11.66 -11.82
N GLY A 140 -29.88 -11.08 -11.05
CA GLY A 140 -31.33 -11.32 -11.25
C GLY A 140 -31.71 -12.80 -11.10
N ALA A 141 -30.96 -13.56 -10.31
CA ALA A 141 -31.09 -15.01 -10.23
C ALA A 141 -32.16 -15.44 -9.21
N PHE A 142 -32.74 -16.63 -9.41
CA PHE A 142 -33.71 -17.19 -8.47
C PHE A 142 -33.12 -17.35 -7.06
N ARG A 143 -33.98 -17.25 -6.03
CA ARG A 143 -33.58 -17.43 -4.62
C ARG A 143 -32.94 -18.80 -4.34
N THR A 144 -33.27 -19.81 -5.14
CA THR A 144 -32.72 -21.17 -5.04
C THR A 144 -31.34 -21.31 -5.68
N THR A 145 -30.91 -20.35 -6.52
CA THR A 145 -29.62 -20.41 -7.22
C THR A 145 -28.46 -20.58 -6.25
N ALA A 146 -27.58 -21.53 -6.55
CA ALA A 146 -26.43 -21.86 -5.73
C ALA A 146 -25.42 -20.70 -5.71
N GLY A 147 -24.89 -20.38 -4.51
CA GLY A 147 -23.86 -19.35 -4.34
C GLY A 147 -22.64 -19.56 -5.24
N PRO A 148 -22.04 -20.76 -5.28
CA PRO A 148 -20.87 -21.02 -6.14
C PRO A 148 -21.11 -20.77 -7.63
N ALA A 149 -22.32 -21.03 -8.14
CA ALA A 149 -22.65 -20.73 -9.53
C ALA A 149 -22.63 -19.22 -9.79
N LEU A 150 -23.17 -18.43 -8.85
CA LEU A 150 -23.16 -16.96 -8.95
C LEU A 150 -21.75 -16.38 -8.86
N GLU A 151 -20.89 -16.97 -8.02
CA GLU A 151 -19.48 -16.60 -7.88
C GLU A 151 -18.73 -16.76 -9.21
N VAL A 152 -18.93 -17.89 -9.90
CA VAL A 152 -18.36 -18.13 -11.22
C VAL A 152 -18.93 -17.16 -12.26
N CYS A 153 -20.25 -17.06 -12.37
CA CYS A 153 -20.90 -16.22 -13.39
C CYS A 153 -20.57 -14.72 -13.25
N LEU A 154 -20.40 -14.23 -12.02
CA LEU A 154 -20.10 -12.82 -11.76
C LEU A 154 -18.59 -12.57 -11.59
N PHE A 155 -17.75 -13.60 -11.69
CA PHE A 155 -16.31 -13.49 -11.45
C PHE A 155 -16.01 -12.83 -10.09
N VAL A 156 -16.60 -13.38 -9.03
CA VAL A 156 -16.43 -12.94 -7.64
C VAL A 156 -15.83 -14.10 -6.84
N PRO A 157 -14.73 -13.89 -6.09
CA PRO A 157 -14.15 -14.96 -5.28
C PRO A 157 -15.12 -15.42 -4.17
N PRO A 158 -15.05 -16.68 -3.73
CA PRO A 158 -15.84 -17.14 -2.59
C PRO A 158 -15.60 -16.29 -1.35
N ALA A 159 -16.66 -15.89 -0.67
CA ALA A 159 -16.60 -14.93 0.45
C ALA A 159 -15.57 -15.31 1.54
N PRO A 160 -15.47 -16.59 1.99
CA PRO A 160 -14.48 -17.01 2.97
C PRO A 160 -13.03 -16.82 2.50
N ILE A 161 -12.76 -17.10 1.23
CA ILE A 161 -11.43 -16.95 0.63
C ILE A 161 -11.07 -15.46 0.56
N ALA A 162 -12.03 -14.61 0.20
CA ALA A 162 -11.82 -13.17 0.13
C ALA A 162 -11.48 -12.56 1.50
N ILE A 163 -12.24 -12.88 2.56
CA ILE A 163 -11.96 -12.33 3.90
C ILE A 163 -10.66 -12.88 4.49
N GLN A 164 -10.38 -14.18 4.30
CA GLN A 164 -9.12 -14.79 4.72
C GLN A 164 -7.93 -14.09 4.05
N ARG A 165 -7.98 -13.92 2.72
CA ARG A 165 -6.94 -13.20 1.98
C ARG A 165 -6.73 -11.79 2.53
N LEU A 166 -7.80 -11.06 2.82
CA LEU A 166 -7.72 -9.70 3.37
C LEU A 166 -7.09 -9.67 4.78
N ALA A 167 -7.39 -10.66 5.63
CA ALA A 167 -6.80 -10.79 6.95
C ALA A 167 -5.30 -11.12 6.87
N GLU A 168 -4.92 -12.03 5.97
CA GLU A 168 -3.53 -12.40 5.68
C GLU A 168 -2.74 -11.22 5.11
N GLU A 169 -3.26 -10.53 4.10
CA GLU A 169 -2.65 -9.32 3.53
C GLU A 169 -2.51 -8.20 4.58
N ALA A 170 -3.47 -8.06 5.50
CA ALA A 170 -3.36 -7.13 6.62
C ALA A 170 -2.21 -7.52 7.57
N CYS A 171 -2.08 -8.80 7.91
CA CYS A 171 -0.96 -9.32 8.71
C CYS A 171 0.38 -9.04 8.04
N LEU A 172 0.54 -9.39 6.76
CA LEU A 172 1.76 -9.13 5.99
C LEU A 172 2.12 -7.64 5.96
N ARG A 173 1.13 -6.76 5.73
CA ARG A 173 1.35 -5.30 5.75
C ARG A 173 1.79 -4.79 7.12
N ILE A 174 1.29 -5.36 8.20
CA ILE A 174 1.68 -5.00 9.56
C ILE A 174 3.14 -5.39 9.81
N HIS A 175 3.53 -6.62 9.46
CA HIS A 175 4.90 -7.12 9.65
C HIS A 175 5.93 -6.41 8.76
N ALA A 176 5.54 -6.03 7.55
CA ALA A 176 6.37 -5.21 6.67
C ALA A 176 6.44 -3.73 7.12
N SER A 177 5.70 -3.31 8.14
CA SER A 177 5.69 -1.92 8.59
C SER A 177 6.63 -1.66 9.78
N PRO A 178 7.02 -0.39 10.03
CA PRO A 178 7.76 -0.03 11.24
C PRO A 178 7.04 -0.38 12.56
N LEU A 179 5.71 -0.62 12.52
CA LEU A 179 4.92 -0.99 13.70
C LEU A 179 5.23 -2.40 14.20
N ARG A 180 5.92 -3.24 13.41
CA ARG A 180 6.22 -4.63 13.78
C ARG A 180 6.89 -4.76 15.14
N SER A 181 7.83 -3.88 15.48
CA SER A 181 8.57 -3.92 16.75
C SER A 181 7.70 -3.57 17.94
N THR A 182 6.84 -2.57 17.79
CA THR A 182 5.87 -2.18 18.83
C THR A 182 4.85 -3.29 19.10
N LEU A 183 4.38 -3.95 18.04
CA LEU A 183 3.41 -5.03 18.15
C LEU A 183 4.02 -6.33 18.68
N ALA A 184 5.25 -6.66 18.29
CA ALA A 184 6.00 -7.79 18.84
C ALA A 184 6.13 -7.67 20.36
N ARG A 185 6.52 -6.50 20.86
CA ARG A 185 6.62 -6.24 22.32
C ARG A 185 5.30 -6.48 23.04
N ARG A 186 4.19 -5.96 22.52
CA ARG A 186 2.85 -6.17 23.11
C ARG A 186 2.41 -7.63 23.05
N SER A 187 2.77 -8.35 21.99
CA SER A 187 2.47 -9.77 21.88
C SER A 187 3.24 -10.59 22.91
N ASP A 188 4.47 -10.21 23.25
CA ASP A 188 5.29 -10.87 24.28
C ASP A 188 4.72 -10.65 25.68
N GLU A 189 4.24 -9.44 25.95
CA GLU A 189 3.53 -9.12 27.19
C GLU A 189 2.27 -10.00 27.36
N GLY A 190 1.43 -10.10 26.31
CA GLY A 190 0.24 -10.95 26.34
C GLY A 190 0.53 -12.43 26.57
N ARG A 191 1.64 -12.94 26.02
CA ARG A 191 2.08 -14.33 26.23
C ARG A 191 2.37 -14.64 27.70
N ARG A 192 2.84 -13.67 28.49
CA ARG A 192 3.08 -13.86 29.94
C ARG A 192 1.79 -14.19 30.70
N TYR A 193 0.64 -13.79 30.16
CA TYR A 193 -0.69 -14.04 30.71
C TYR A 193 -1.42 -15.21 30.01
N GLY A 194 -0.73 -15.99 29.17
CA GLY A 194 -1.35 -17.09 28.41
C GLY A 194 -2.28 -16.63 27.28
N LEU A 195 -2.26 -15.34 26.92
CA LEU A 195 -3.15 -14.77 25.90
C LEU A 195 -2.48 -14.82 24.51
N ILE A 196 -3.26 -15.25 23.50
CA ILE A 196 -2.83 -15.26 22.10
C ILE A 196 -3.62 -14.21 21.33
N SER A 197 -2.92 -13.19 20.81
CA SER A 197 -3.53 -12.11 20.04
C SER A 197 -4.04 -12.58 18.65
N PRO A 198 -5.05 -11.92 18.06
CA PRO A 198 -5.51 -12.21 16.70
C PRO A 198 -4.38 -12.15 15.66
N LEU A 199 -3.46 -11.19 15.78
CA LEU A 199 -2.28 -11.09 14.93
C LEU A 199 -1.41 -12.33 15.03
N LYS A 200 -1.13 -12.81 16.26
CA LYS A 200 -0.31 -14.01 16.48
C LYS A 200 -0.94 -15.27 15.88
N ARG A 201 -2.26 -15.37 15.87
CA ARG A 201 -2.98 -16.48 15.21
C ARG A 201 -2.75 -16.46 13.70
N LEU A 202 -2.84 -15.28 13.08
CA LEU A 202 -2.56 -15.11 11.64
C LEU A 202 -1.09 -15.43 11.31
N GLU A 203 -0.14 -15.05 12.16
CA GLU A 203 1.28 -15.42 11.98
C GLU A 203 1.47 -16.94 11.95
N THR A 204 0.85 -17.67 12.89
CA THR A 204 0.92 -19.13 12.95
C THR A 204 0.32 -19.76 11.69
N HIS A 205 -0.81 -19.24 11.22
CA HIS A 205 -1.45 -19.69 9.98
C HIS A 205 -0.58 -19.45 8.74
N LEU A 206 0.04 -18.27 8.63
CA LEU A 206 0.99 -17.96 7.55
C LEU A 206 2.23 -18.84 7.61
N LYS A 207 2.73 -19.15 8.81
CA LYS A 207 3.84 -20.08 9.00
C LYS A 207 3.50 -21.49 8.50
N PHE A 208 2.27 -21.96 8.74
CA PHE A 208 1.80 -23.25 8.21
C PHE A 208 1.76 -23.25 6.66
N LYS A 209 1.52 -22.10 6.04
CA LYS A 209 1.64 -21.91 4.58
C LYS A 209 3.09 -21.73 4.08
N GLY A 210 4.09 -21.85 4.94
CA GLY A 210 5.51 -21.66 4.60
C GLY A 210 5.97 -20.20 4.53
N ILE A 211 5.18 -19.24 5.03
CA ILE A 211 5.52 -17.82 4.99
C ILE A 211 6.10 -17.37 6.34
N GLU A 212 7.39 -17.01 6.34
CA GLU A 212 8.10 -16.49 7.52
C GLU A 212 7.97 -14.97 7.65
N VAL A 213 6.94 -14.51 8.37
CA VAL A 213 6.65 -13.07 8.54
C VAL A 213 7.80 -12.24 9.15
N ASN A 214 8.72 -12.88 9.87
CA ASN A 214 9.87 -12.20 10.50
C ASN A 214 10.97 -11.84 9.49
N ARG A 215 10.97 -12.47 8.31
CA ARG A 215 11.95 -12.23 7.24
C ARG A 215 11.43 -11.25 6.18
N LEU A 216 10.22 -10.72 6.37
CA LEU A 216 9.67 -9.73 5.47
C LEU A 216 10.50 -8.44 5.52
N GLU A 217 10.71 -7.86 4.34
CA GLU A 217 11.35 -6.56 4.20
C GLU A 217 10.53 -5.46 4.88
N LEU A 218 11.22 -4.44 5.37
CA LEU A 218 10.59 -3.27 5.95
C LEU A 218 10.16 -2.31 4.83
N ILE A 219 8.87 -2.27 4.55
CA ILE A 219 8.25 -1.34 3.62
C ILE A 219 7.83 -0.07 4.35
N ARG A 220 8.47 1.05 4.01
CA ARG A 220 8.07 2.37 4.50
C ARG A 220 6.72 2.76 3.88
N PRO A 221 5.70 3.16 4.68
CA PRO A 221 4.38 3.52 4.14
C PRO A 221 4.43 4.66 3.13
N PHE A 222 5.33 5.61 3.34
CA PHE A 222 5.58 6.76 2.47
C PHE A 222 7.08 6.83 2.18
N ALA A 223 7.45 6.88 0.89
CA ALA A 223 8.83 7.05 0.46
C ALA A 223 9.33 8.49 0.69
N VAL A 224 8.42 9.46 0.53
CA VAL A 224 8.66 10.90 0.72
C VAL A 224 7.51 11.53 1.52
N PRO A 225 7.73 12.64 2.23
CA PRO A 225 6.66 13.33 2.93
C PRO A 225 5.64 13.96 1.94
N PRO A 226 4.38 14.21 2.36
CA PRO A 226 3.33 14.74 1.48
C PRO A 226 3.62 16.11 0.85
N TRP A 227 4.51 16.90 1.46
CA TRP A 227 4.93 18.22 0.99
C TRP A 227 6.24 18.17 0.18
N TRP A 228 6.78 16.97 -0.10
CA TRP A 228 7.94 16.83 -0.95
C TRP A 228 7.60 17.24 -2.38
N GLN A 229 8.43 18.10 -2.96
CA GLN A 229 8.31 18.49 -4.36
C GLN A 229 9.22 17.59 -5.20
N PRO A 230 8.70 16.98 -6.27
CA PRO A 230 9.52 16.16 -7.14
C PRO A 230 10.53 17.00 -7.91
N PRO A 231 11.69 16.43 -8.27
CA PRO A 231 12.61 17.09 -9.18
C PRO A 231 11.92 17.31 -10.52
N GLN A 232 12.33 18.36 -11.23
CA GLN A 232 11.89 18.56 -12.60
C GLN A 232 12.42 17.39 -13.46
N THR A 233 11.51 16.65 -14.10
CA THR A 233 11.84 15.52 -14.94
C THR A 233 11.31 15.74 -16.35
N ARG A 234 12.03 15.26 -17.35
CA ARG A 234 11.61 15.25 -18.75
C ARG A 234 12.02 13.92 -19.39
N ILE A 235 11.11 13.35 -20.15
CA ILE A 235 11.33 12.14 -20.94
C ILE A 235 11.00 12.53 -22.37
N ALA A 236 12.03 12.56 -23.22
CA ALA A 236 11.85 12.85 -24.63
C ALA A 236 11.07 11.72 -25.32
N PRO A 237 10.19 12.04 -26.28
CA PRO A 237 9.37 11.03 -26.97
C PRO A 237 10.19 10.12 -27.89
N ASP A 238 11.30 10.63 -28.42
CA ASP A 238 12.18 9.95 -29.36
C ASP A 238 13.64 10.37 -29.17
N LYS A 239 14.56 9.61 -29.79
CA LYS A 239 16.01 9.80 -29.67
C LYS A 239 16.49 11.12 -30.27
N ASP A 240 15.91 11.55 -31.39
CA ASP A 240 16.34 12.78 -32.08
C ASP A 240 15.93 14.01 -31.26
N THR A 241 14.74 13.98 -30.66
CA THR A 241 14.27 14.98 -29.71
C THR A 241 15.13 14.97 -28.45
N ALA A 242 15.50 13.80 -27.92
CA ALA A 242 16.38 13.68 -26.76
C ALA A 242 17.74 14.36 -27.00
N ILE A 243 18.34 14.15 -28.17
CA ILE A 243 19.63 14.78 -28.56
C ILE A 243 19.47 16.31 -28.63
N LYS A 244 18.41 16.80 -29.29
CA LYS A 244 18.15 18.25 -29.39
C LYS A 244 17.96 18.89 -28.01
N GLU A 245 17.17 18.26 -27.13
CA GLU A 245 16.94 18.75 -25.78
C GLU A 245 18.22 18.72 -24.94
N HIS A 246 19.00 17.63 -25.03
CA HIS A 246 20.30 17.51 -24.39
C HIS A 246 21.24 18.66 -24.78
N ASP A 247 21.38 18.92 -26.08
CA ASP A 247 22.27 19.98 -26.58
C ASP A 247 21.81 21.37 -26.13
N LEU A 248 20.49 21.61 -26.11
CA LEU A 248 19.91 22.85 -25.58
C LEU A 248 20.20 23.02 -24.08
N ILE A 249 20.08 21.95 -23.31
CA ILE A 249 20.36 21.96 -21.87
C ILE A 249 21.84 22.22 -21.61
N LEU A 250 22.75 21.60 -22.36
CA LEU A 250 24.20 21.86 -22.21
C LEU A 250 24.62 23.27 -22.63
N ARG A 251 23.94 23.87 -23.61
CA ARG A 251 24.15 25.28 -23.98
C ARG A 251 23.70 26.25 -22.88
N ALA A 252 22.58 25.95 -22.23
CA ALA A 252 22.05 26.77 -21.13
C ALA A 252 22.81 26.53 -19.81
N THR A 253 23.34 25.33 -19.62
CA THR A 253 23.95 24.83 -18.39
C THR A 253 25.30 24.19 -18.74
N PRO A 254 26.38 25.00 -18.84
CA PRO A 254 27.67 24.48 -19.27
C PRO A 254 28.21 23.41 -18.32
N LEU A 255 28.81 22.35 -18.89
CA LEU A 255 29.46 21.25 -18.16
C LEU A 255 30.51 21.73 -17.13
N TYR A 256 31.11 22.91 -17.36
CA TYR A 256 32.17 23.51 -16.54
C TYR A 256 31.76 24.85 -15.89
N GLY A 257 30.45 25.09 -15.74
CA GLY A 257 29.96 26.33 -15.13
C GLY A 257 30.19 26.38 -13.61
N PRO A 258 30.54 27.55 -13.03
CA PRO A 258 30.76 27.69 -11.59
C PRO A 258 29.48 27.53 -10.75
N ASN A 259 28.31 27.36 -11.38
CA ASN A 259 27.01 27.31 -10.70
C ASN A 259 26.10 26.16 -11.16
N SER A 260 26.64 25.20 -11.91
CA SER A 260 25.89 24.10 -12.51
C SER A 260 26.67 22.79 -12.53
N ALA A 261 25.99 21.67 -12.26
CA ALA A 261 26.57 20.32 -12.33
C ALA A 261 25.80 19.44 -13.30
N VAL A 262 26.52 18.70 -14.15
CA VAL A 262 25.95 17.71 -15.08
C VAL A 262 26.50 16.34 -14.76
N ALA A 263 25.63 15.33 -14.75
CA ALA A 263 25.99 13.94 -14.56
C ALA A 263 25.33 13.04 -15.61
N TYR A 264 26.03 11.97 -15.99
CA TYR A 264 25.51 10.88 -16.81
C TYR A 264 25.55 9.60 -15.97
N THR A 265 24.50 8.81 -16.00
CA THR A 265 24.39 7.60 -15.19
C THR A 265 23.95 6.43 -16.02
N ASP A 266 24.48 5.25 -15.69
CA ASP A 266 24.18 4.00 -16.37
C ASP A 266 24.23 2.83 -15.38
N GLY A 267 23.40 1.83 -15.61
CA GLY A 267 23.30 0.59 -14.84
C GLY A 267 23.31 -0.63 -15.74
N SER A 268 24.13 -1.62 -15.42
CA SER A 268 24.31 -2.83 -16.22
C SER A 268 24.11 -4.10 -15.40
N LYS A 269 23.69 -5.17 -16.09
CA LYS A 269 23.71 -6.54 -15.59
C LYS A 269 24.29 -7.46 -16.65
N THR A 270 25.32 -8.23 -16.30
CA THR A 270 25.91 -9.23 -17.18
C THR A 270 25.15 -10.55 -17.13
N GLU A 271 25.29 -11.37 -18.18
CA GLU A 271 24.70 -12.72 -18.25
C GLU A 271 25.18 -13.62 -17.11
N ASN A 272 26.43 -13.43 -16.67
CA ASN A 272 27.02 -14.14 -15.52
C ASN A 272 26.52 -13.62 -14.15
N GLY A 273 25.43 -12.86 -14.14
CA GLY A 273 24.78 -12.36 -12.94
C GLY A 273 25.34 -11.05 -12.40
N GLY A 274 26.33 -10.45 -13.04
CA GLY A 274 27.03 -9.33 -12.44
C GLY A 274 26.34 -7.98 -12.62
N VAL A 275 25.97 -7.33 -11.51
CA VAL A 275 25.22 -6.07 -11.51
C VAL A 275 26.11 -4.90 -11.10
N GLY A 276 26.16 -3.84 -11.90
CA GLY A 276 27.00 -2.67 -11.63
C GLY A 276 26.35 -1.36 -12.05
N ALA A 277 26.66 -0.29 -11.34
CA ALA A 277 26.19 1.06 -11.61
C ALA A 277 27.37 2.02 -11.77
N SER A 278 27.20 3.02 -12.63
CA SER A 278 28.18 4.08 -12.82
C SER A 278 27.53 5.45 -12.90
N ALA A 279 28.30 6.45 -12.51
CA ALA A 279 28.00 7.86 -12.71
C ALA A 279 29.26 8.58 -13.16
N VAL A 280 29.11 9.49 -14.12
CA VAL A 280 30.18 10.34 -14.63
C VAL A 280 29.73 11.77 -14.52
N THR A 281 30.55 12.62 -13.89
CA THR A 281 30.35 14.06 -13.79
C THR A 281 31.53 14.78 -14.43
N SER A 282 31.45 16.09 -14.59
CA SER A 282 32.59 16.89 -15.08
C SER A 282 33.81 16.88 -14.13
N ARG A 283 33.66 16.34 -12.91
CA ARG A 283 34.70 16.32 -11.87
C ARG A 283 35.25 14.93 -11.56
N GLY A 284 34.70 13.88 -12.17
CA GLY A 284 35.20 12.52 -12.03
C GLY A 284 34.11 11.47 -12.27
N ASN A 285 34.42 10.22 -11.90
CA ASN A 285 33.51 9.10 -12.04
C ASN A 285 33.33 8.35 -10.71
N ALA A 286 32.19 7.69 -10.57
CA ALA A 286 31.88 6.81 -9.45
C ALA A 286 31.26 5.52 -9.98
N THR A 287 31.65 4.39 -9.40
CA THR A 287 31.13 3.07 -9.75
C THR A 287 30.78 2.27 -8.51
N ALA A 288 29.72 1.47 -8.57
CA ALA A 288 29.34 0.56 -7.48
C ALA A 288 28.96 -0.82 -8.01
N ARG A 289 29.40 -1.86 -7.31
CA ARG A 289 28.93 -3.23 -7.48
C ARG A 289 27.69 -3.46 -6.63
N LEU A 290 26.65 -4.06 -7.22
CA LEU A 290 25.44 -4.50 -6.54
C LEU A 290 25.46 -6.02 -6.35
N ASN A 291 24.47 -6.58 -5.64
CA ASN A 291 24.36 -8.03 -5.50
C ASN A 291 23.99 -8.65 -6.86
N ASP A 292 24.42 -9.88 -7.10
CA ASP A 292 24.18 -10.54 -8.38
C ASP A 292 22.68 -10.84 -8.64
N GLN A 293 21.89 -10.86 -7.57
CA GLN A 293 20.44 -11.02 -7.61
C GLN A 293 19.70 -9.70 -7.90
N ASP A 294 20.38 -8.55 -7.80
CA ASP A 294 19.75 -7.25 -8.06
C ASP A 294 19.41 -7.10 -9.55
N THR A 295 18.41 -6.26 -9.85
CA THR A 295 17.96 -6.03 -11.21
C THR A 295 18.77 -4.94 -11.89
N VAL A 296 18.78 -4.92 -13.24
CA VAL A 296 19.32 -3.77 -14.01
C VAL A 296 18.67 -2.48 -13.52
N TYR A 297 17.37 -2.51 -13.26
CA TYR A 297 16.62 -1.38 -12.73
C TYR A 297 17.16 -0.86 -11.38
N ALA A 298 17.58 -1.74 -10.48
CA ALA A 298 18.22 -1.35 -9.22
C ALA A 298 19.58 -0.69 -9.46
N ALA A 299 20.35 -1.18 -10.43
CA ALA A 299 21.62 -0.59 -10.83
C ALA A 299 21.44 0.84 -11.38
N GLU A 300 20.40 1.07 -12.17
CA GLU A 300 20.08 2.36 -12.78
C GLU A 300 19.76 3.42 -11.72
N LEU A 301 18.89 3.07 -10.76
CA LEU A 301 18.62 3.92 -9.60
C LEU A 301 19.89 4.14 -8.75
N LYS A 302 20.76 3.13 -8.65
CA LYS A 302 22.04 3.27 -7.95
C LYS A 302 22.99 4.22 -8.70
N GLY A 303 22.97 4.26 -10.03
CA GLY A 303 23.72 5.22 -10.84
C GLY A 303 23.29 6.65 -10.55
N ILE A 304 21.98 6.92 -10.54
CA ILE A 304 21.41 8.21 -10.13
C ILE A 304 21.86 8.60 -8.72
N LEU A 305 21.83 7.65 -7.78
CA LEU A 305 22.29 7.89 -6.42
C LEU A 305 23.79 8.23 -6.36
N LEU A 306 24.64 7.54 -7.14
CA LEU A 306 26.07 7.83 -7.22
C LEU A 306 26.33 9.25 -7.74
N ALA A 307 25.63 9.67 -8.79
CA ALA A 307 25.73 11.04 -9.32
C ALA A 307 25.36 12.09 -8.27
N LEU A 308 24.24 11.89 -7.55
CA LEU A 308 23.80 12.77 -6.47
C LEU A 308 24.81 12.83 -5.32
N SER A 309 25.36 11.69 -4.91
CA SER A 309 26.38 11.61 -3.86
C SER A 309 27.65 12.35 -4.25
N GLN A 310 28.16 12.11 -5.46
CA GLN A 310 29.38 12.74 -5.94
C GLN A 310 29.23 14.26 -6.03
N ILE A 311 28.10 14.74 -6.58
CA ILE A 311 27.83 16.18 -6.68
C ILE A 311 27.65 16.82 -5.31
N LYS A 312 27.03 16.11 -4.35
CA LYS A 312 26.93 16.59 -2.96
C LYS A 312 28.31 16.73 -2.32
N ASP A 313 29.18 15.75 -2.47
CA ASP A 313 30.52 15.77 -1.88
C ASP A 313 31.38 16.88 -2.50
N ASP A 314 31.26 17.07 -3.80
CA ASP A 314 31.90 18.18 -4.53
C ASP A 314 31.40 19.55 -4.04
N LEU A 315 30.09 19.69 -3.80
CA LEU A 315 29.49 20.90 -3.25
C LEU A 315 30.04 21.25 -1.86
N VAL A 316 30.15 20.24 -0.99
CA VAL A 316 30.66 20.40 0.37
C VAL A 316 32.13 20.83 0.36
N ARG A 317 32.94 20.26 -0.54
CA ARG A 317 34.35 20.66 -0.71
C ARG A 317 34.49 22.10 -1.18
N GLU A 318 33.67 22.54 -2.14
CA GLU A 318 33.73 23.92 -2.65
C GLU A 318 33.31 24.98 -1.62
N LEU A 319 32.28 24.67 -0.82
CA LEU A 319 31.85 25.49 0.31
C LEU A 319 32.95 25.65 1.36
N ALA A 320 33.76 24.62 1.57
CA ALA A 320 34.88 24.66 2.51
C ALA A 320 36.11 25.40 1.94
N ALA A 321 36.33 25.35 0.62
CA ALA A 321 37.53 25.89 -0.03
C ALA A 321 37.39 27.34 -0.53
N THR A 322 36.17 27.86 -0.73
CA THR A 322 35.94 29.17 -1.36
C THR A 322 34.74 29.89 -0.79
N SER A 323 34.80 31.22 -0.66
CA SER A 323 33.62 32.10 -0.41
C SER A 323 32.65 32.21 -1.61
N ARG A 324 32.76 31.31 -2.61
CA ARG A 324 31.90 31.28 -3.79
C ARG A 324 30.63 30.48 -3.51
N ALA A 325 29.52 30.94 -4.08
CA ALA A 325 28.25 30.26 -3.91
C ALA A 325 28.27 28.86 -4.56
N PRO A 326 27.77 27.82 -3.88
CA PRO A 326 27.67 26.46 -4.42
C PRO A 326 26.76 26.39 -5.65
N ALA A 327 26.98 25.38 -6.51
CA ALA A 327 26.14 25.13 -7.68
C ALA A 327 24.65 25.09 -7.34
N ARG A 328 23.87 25.96 -7.99
CA ARG A 328 22.42 26.13 -7.75
C ARG A 328 21.54 25.18 -8.57
N THR A 329 22.09 24.58 -9.62
CA THR A 329 21.32 23.73 -10.55
C THR A 329 22.10 22.48 -10.91
N MET A 330 21.40 21.34 -10.95
CA MET A 330 21.97 20.04 -11.26
C MET A 330 21.11 19.36 -12.33
N THR A 331 21.76 18.76 -13.32
CA THR A 331 21.11 17.98 -14.35
C THR A 331 21.73 16.59 -14.41
N ILE A 332 20.89 15.56 -14.35
CA ILE A 332 21.31 14.16 -14.50
C ILE A 332 20.67 13.63 -15.77
N PHE A 333 21.47 13.07 -16.66
CA PHE A 333 21.04 12.36 -17.83
C PHE A 333 21.08 10.85 -17.57
N THR A 334 19.96 10.20 -17.83
CA THR A 334 19.78 8.73 -17.80
C THR A 334 18.87 8.37 -18.96
N ASP A 335 19.11 7.22 -19.57
CA ASP A 335 18.27 6.62 -20.61
C ASP A 335 17.12 5.78 -20.02
N ASN A 336 17.14 5.52 -18.70
CA ASN A 336 16.14 4.71 -18.03
C ASN A 336 14.88 5.51 -17.66
N GLN A 337 13.88 5.45 -18.53
CA GLN A 337 12.59 6.13 -18.33
C GLN A 337 11.89 5.72 -17.02
N ALA A 338 11.99 4.44 -16.63
CA ALA A 338 11.36 3.95 -15.41
C ALA A 338 12.03 4.54 -14.15
N ALA A 339 13.36 4.70 -14.17
CA ALA A 339 14.09 5.34 -13.08
C ALA A 339 13.68 6.81 -12.93
N ILE A 340 13.55 7.54 -14.05
CA ILE A 340 13.05 8.93 -14.06
C ILE A 340 11.65 9.01 -13.44
N GLN A 341 10.73 8.14 -13.87
CA GLN A 341 9.36 8.12 -13.36
C GLN A 341 9.29 7.78 -11.87
N ALA A 342 10.10 6.83 -11.41
CA ALA A 342 10.17 6.45 -9.99
C ALA A 342 10.75 7.56 -9.12
N CYS A 343 11.75 8.29 -9.62
CA CYS A 343 12.29 9.48 -8.96
C CYS A 343 11.25 10.62 -8.93
N ALA A 344 10.46 10.82 -9.98
CA ALA A 344 9.42 11.87 -10.00
C ALA A 344 8.23 11.53 -9.10
N HIS A 345 7.84 10.26 -9.03
CA HIS A 345 6.67 9.80 -8.30
C HIS A 345 7.00 8.56 -7.46
N PRO A 346 7.77 8.71 -6.37
CA PRO A 346 8.16 7.60 -5.54
C PRO A 346 6.93 6.98 -4.88
N ARG A 347 6.58 5.77 -5.32
CA ARG A 347 5.45 5.00 -4.79
C ARG A 347 5.92 4.07 -3.68
N ARG A 348 4.96 3.56 -2.91
CA ARG A 348 5.18 2.40 -2.06
C ARG A 348 5.39 1.18 -2.96
N SER A 349 6.63 0.74 -3.11
CA SER A 349 6.99 -0.49 -3.83
C SER A 349 7.70 -1.47 -2.89
N SER A 350 7.43 -2.75 -3.12
CA SER A 350 8.26 -3.84 -2.60
C SER A 350 9.61 -3.82 -3.30
N GLY A 351 10.69 -4.12 -2.58
CA GLY A 351 12.00 -4.40 -3.18
C GLY A 351 12.12 -5.85 -3.71
N GLN A 352 11.20 -6.72 -3.30
CA GLN A 352 11.04 -8.11 -3.74
C GLN A 352 10.13 -8.23 -4.95
#